data_AF-A0A1I0MM56-F1
#
_entry.id   AF-A0A1I0MM56-F1
#
_cell.length_a   1.000
_cell.length_b   1.000
_cell.length_c   1.000
_cell.angle_alpha   90.00
_cell.angle_beta   90.00
_cell.angle_gamma   90.00
#
_symmetry.space_group_name_H-M   'P 1'
#
loop_
_entity.id
_entity.type
_entity.pdbx_description
1 polymer ?
#
loop_
_entity_poly.entity_id
_entity_poly.type
_entity_poly.pdbx_seq_one_letter_code
_entity_poly.pdbx_strand_id
1 'polypeptide(L)'
;MTQRFRWERPLPGDATATVTRVVGDHELPEEGGERRFRVDCSERAANATVEPGTATVDGADRVTVVLPGDAGLARLRVDVPAGTGRLSLPGPAFEDRLTAALDGDAGAARALVRDAGGVVALALSAGEFCAADDLVALLDTAAAASGSTADDLHARRYDLSRAVLATDAGPAVTDRESVTALVDGLDGIDAIGDVALDAAVADAMHLAATTPRGARAFLDDLGVDPRALADRGDGSFLAALLAHATVTRGVAAAKRLASGWPAEKTFDAAEADAEAAEYWERGEAWRAVVPTAADRGDETFAYVLANALYWSGEVDRGDSRLAELCFDGAEIAGREVGLEWVAGHARFERARTRGHRHRTSRNHALAIAAFDEARAVADEYGSLDAWEPVYTRTVVASNMHSARGDHDAAVAALDEGETALSALDVPEGRWEEMLAHLDAQRHERRAIQTGNPAERRSHLESALENYERVGFERSVERVREKLADDPDDNPSEDDEALSGSERAAVATRQALAGEQRGPSLADIPALHDFLTETDPNAVGSPDPGVLPGERAGDEFGDPDDSGGPRDPRR
;
A
#
# COMPACT_ATOMS: atom_id res chain seq x y z
N MET A 1 3.35 12.65 -32.57
CA MET A 1 4.66 12.18 -33.09
C MET A 1 4.51 10.70 -33.45
N THR A 2 5.12 10.21 -34.53
CA THR A 2 5.14 8.75 -34.80
C THR A 2 6.26 8.07 -34.00
N GLN A 3 6.00 7.80 -32.71
CA GLN A 3 6.90 7.00 -31.88
C GLN A 3 7.02 5.59 -32.49
N ARG A 4 8.24 5.24 -32.88
CA ARG A 4 8.61 3.86 -33.20
C ARG A 4 8.85 3.12 -31.90
N PHE A 5 7.78 2.61 -31.30
CA PHE A 5 7.87 1.74 -30.14
C PHE A 5 8.62 0.45 -30.53
N ARG A 6 9.80 0.26 -29.94
CA ARG A 6 10.51 -1.00 -29.88
C ARG A 6 10.91 -1.24 -28.44
N TRP A 7 10.51 -2.38 -27.89
CA TRP A 7 10.84 -2.79 -26.53
C TRP A 7 11.13 -4.29 -26.50
N GLU A 8 11.81 -4.74 -25.45
CA GLU A 8 12.12 -6.15 -25.23
C GLU A 8 11.42 -6.62 -23.94
N ARG A 9 10.91 -7.85 -23.94
CA ARG A 9 10.27 -8.47 -22.77
C ARG A 9 10.78 -9.89 -22.56
N PRO A 10 10.93 -10.35 -21.32
CA PRO A 10 11.23 -11.75 -21.04
C PRO A 10 10.06 -12.66 -21.44
N LEU A 11 10.41 -13.87 -21.87
CA LEU A 11 9.54 -15.01 -22.10
C LEU A 11 9.97 -16.16 -21.17
N PRO A 12 9.17 -17.23 -21.01
CA PRO A 12 9.57 -18.38 -20.21
C PRO A 12 10.91 -18.99 -20.66
N GLY A 13 11.75 -19.39 -19.70
CA GLY A 13 12.98 -20.16 -19.94
C GLY A 13 14.14 -19.38 -20.54
N ASP A 14 14.45 -18.20 -19.98
CA ASP A 14 15.52 -17.29 -20.41
C ASP A 14 15.38 -16.73 -21.84
N ALA A 15 14.25 -17.02 -22.51
CA ALA A 15 13.91 -16.46 -23.81
C ALA A 15 13.47 -14.98 -23.69
N THR A 16 13.57 -14.22 -24.77
CA THR A 16 13.07 -12.84 -24.86
C THR A 16 12.27 -12.62 -26.15
N ALA A 17 11.47 -11.55 -26.17
CA ALA A 17 10.72 -11.08 -27.32
C ALA A 17 11.01 -9.59 -27.54
N THR A 18 11.56 -9.23 -28.71
CA THR A 18 11.59 -7.85 -29.20
C THR A 18 10.27 -7.55 -29.89
N VAL A 19 9.45 -6.66 -29.32
CA VAL A 19 8.25 -6.11 -29.99
C VAL A 19 8.63 -4.84 -30.75
N THR A 20 8.06 -4.65 -31.94
CA THR A 20 8.27 -3.45 -32.78
C THR A 20 6.96 -3.05 -33.46
N ARG A 21 6.50 -1.81 -33.26
CA ARG A 21 5.37 -1.23 -34.01
C ARG A 21 5.75 -1.02 -35.49
N VAL A 22 4.89 -1.48 -36.38
CA VAL A 22 5.03 -1.33 -37.84
C VAL A 22 4.14 -0.17 -38.30
N VAL A 23 4.76 0.99 -38.51
CA VAL A 23 4.10 2.21 -39.03
C VAL A 23 3.94 2.11 -40.55
N GLY A 24 2.78 2.49 -41.07
CA GLY A 24 2.46 2.50 -42.50
C GLY A 24 1.04 3.00 -42.78
N ASP A 25 0.63 2.98 -44.05
CA ASP A 25 -0.66 3.54 -44.49
C ASP A 25 -1.88 2.85 -43.84
N HIS A 26 -1.73 1.61 -43.37
CA HIS A 26 -2.76 0.89 -42.61
C HIS A 26 -3.15 1.58 -41.28
N GLU A 27 -2.33 2.49 -40.76
CA GLU A 27 -2.65 3.28 -39.57
C GLU A 27 -3.57 4.49 -39.87
N LEU A 28 -3.86 4.77 -41.15
CA LEU A 28 -4.74 5.87 -41.55
C LEU A 28 -6.21 5.51 -41.28
N PRO A 29 -7.06 6.47 -40.84
CA PRO A 29 -8.51 6.22 -40.65
C PRO A 29 -9.21 5.73 -41.92
N GLU A 30 -8.72 6.15 -43.08
CA GLU A 30 -9.22 5.78 -44.42
C GLU A 30 -9.00 4.30 -44.76
N GLU A 31 -7.98 3.68 -44.17
CA GLU A 31 -7.59 2.26 -44.34
C GLU A 31 -8.04 1.38 -43.15
N GLY A 32 -8.91 1.91 -42.28
CA GLY A 32 -9.45 1.21 -41.10
C GLY A 32 -8.67 1.42 -39.79
N GLY A 33 -7.56 2.19 -39.81
CA GLY A 33 -6.83 2.61 -38.61
C GLY A 33 -6.15 1.48 -37.83
N GLU A 34 -5.74 0.39 -38.48
CA GLU A 34 -5.12 -0.76 -37.82
C GLU A 34 -3.81 -0.41 -37.09
N ARG A 35 -3.51 -1.10 -35.99
CA ARG A 35 -2.17 -1.12 -35.39
C ARG A 35 -1.50 -2.45 -35.68
N ARG A 36 -0.27 -2.43 -36.19
CA ARG A 36 0.49 -3.64 -36.52
C ARG A 36 1.77 -3.73 -35.70
N PHE A 37 2.05 -4.93 -35.18
CA PHE A 37 3.28 -5.22 -34.45
C PHE A 37 4.00 -6.41 -35.07
N ARG A 38 5.32 -6.38 -34.99
CA ARG A 38 6.21 -7.50 -35.25
C ARG A 38 6.89 -7.87 -33.93
N VAL A 39 6.80 -9.14 -33.56
CA VAL A 39 7.47 -9.71 -32.38
C VAL A 39 8.51 -10.70 -32.88
N ASP A 40 9.79 -10.39 -32.69
CA ASP A 40 10.89 -11.32 -32.93
C ASP A 40 11.28 -11.97 -31.58
N CYS A 41 11.07 -13.28 -31.47
CA CYS A 41 11.41 -14.08 -30.30
C CYS A 41 12.83 -14.65 -30.42
N SER A 42 13.56 -14.77 -29.30
CA SER A 42 14.86 -15.44 -29.26
C SER A 42 14.76 -16.96 -29.43
N GLU A 43 13.60 -17.54 -29.10
CA GLU A 43 13.28 -18.96 -29.28
C GLU A 43 12.13 -19.17 -30.28
N ARG A 44 11.92 -20.44 -30.66
CA ARG A 44 10.88 -20.81 -31.60
C ARG A 44 9.47 -20.56 -31.01
N ALA A 45 8.72 -19.64 -31.60
CA ALA A 45 7.27 -19.53 -31.37
C ALA A 45 6.57 -20.73 -32.02
N ALA A 46 5.96 -21.60 -31.20
CA ALA A 46 5.18 -22.74 -31.68
C ALA A 46 3.77 -22.32 -32.13
N ASN A 47 3.20 -21.32 -31.45
CA ASN A 47 1.85 -20.79 -31.66
C ASN A 47 1.77 -19.38 -31.07
N ALA A 48 0.83 -18.57 -31.56
CA ALA A 48 0.54 -17.26 -31.00
C ALA A 48 -0.95 -16.92 -31.15
N THR A 49 -1.54 -16.31 -30.12
CA THR A 49 -2.94 -15.85 -30.13
C THR A 49 -3.02 -14.46 -29.51
N VAL A 50 -3.79 -13.56 -30.10
CA VAL A 50 -4.02 -12.21 -29.57
C VAL A 50 -5.52 -11.96 -29.45
N GLU A 51 -5.92 -11.17 -28.47
CA GLU A 51 -7.30 -10.73 -28.29
C GLU A 51 -7.34 -9.28 -27.80
N PRO A 52 -8.06 -8.37 -28.49
CA PRO A 52 -8.62 -8.52 -29.84
C PRO A 52 -7.55 -8.61 -30.94
N GLY A 53 -7.94 -8.96 -32.17
CA GLY A 53 -7.08 -8.91 -33.36
C GLY A 53 -6.68 -10.27 -33.93
N THR A 54 -5.58 -10.30 -34.68
CA THR A 54 -5.01 -11.53 -35.29
C THR A 54 -3.50 -11.62 -35.05
N ALA A 55 -3.02 -12.84 -34.84
CA ALA A 55 -1.59 -13.15 -34.69
C ALA A 55 -1.21 -14.29 -35.64
N THR A 56 -0.09 -14.14 -36.35
CA THR A 56 0.43 -15.11 -37.33
C THR A 56 1.89 -15.40 -37.03
N VAL A 57 2.26 -16.68 -36.93
CA VAL A 57 3.66 -17.09 -36.74
C VAL A 57 4.35 -17.16 -38.12
N ASP A 58 5.26 -16.21 -38.36
CA ASP A 58 5.97 -16.03 -39.63
C ASP A 58 7.35 -16.70 -39.61
N GLY A 59 7.35 -18.04 -39.72
CA GLY A 59 8.58 -18.83 -39.73
C GLY A 59 8.74 -19.64 -38.45
N ALA A 60 9.91 -19.51 -37.79
CA ALA A 60 10.19 -20.22 -36.53
C ALA A 60 10.07 -19.29 -35.32
N ASP A 61 10.48 -18.04 -35.47
CA ASP A 61 10.94 -17.12 -34.42
C ASP A 61 10.24 -15.76 -34.47
N ARG A 62 9.27 -15.55 -35.37
CA ARG A 62 8.55 -14.29 -35.53
C ARG A 62 7.06 -14.46 -35.42
N VAL A 63 6.40 -13.49 -34.79
CA VAL A 63 4.94 -13.31 -34.81
C VAL A 63 4.60 -11.93 -35.39
N THR A 64 3.75 -11.88 -36.40
CA THR A 64 3.11 -10.64 -36.86
C THR A 64 1.73 -10.53 -36.23
N VAL A 65 1.40 -9.36 -35.70
CA VAL A 65 0.13 -9.06 -35.02
C VAL A 65 -0.55 -7.89 -35.71
N VAL A 66 -1.87 -7.99 -35.90
CA VAL A 66 -2.72 -6.92 -36.42
C VAL A 66 -3.89 -6.71 -35.46
N LEU A 67 -4.02 -5.49 -34.95
CA LEU A 67 -5.11 -5.04 -34.09
C LEU A 67 -6.06 -4.11 -34.88
N PRO A 68 -7.39 -4.24 -34.72
CA PRO A 68 -8.35 -3.35 -35.36
C PRO A 68 -8.33 -1.93 -34.77
N GLY A 69 -8.92 -0.97 -35.48
CA GLY A 69 -8.98 0.45 -35.09
C GLY A 69 -9.59 0.73 -33.71
N ASP A 70 -10.53 -0.11 -33.27
CA ASP A 70 -11.23 -0.01 -31.98
C ASP A 70 -10.52 -0.75 -30.83
N ALA A 71 -9.36 -1.38 -31.09
CA ALA A 71 -8.64 -2.13 -30.08
C ALA A 71 -8.15 -1.26 -28.93
N GLY A 72 -8.50 -1.65 -27.71
CA GLY A 72 -7.86 -1.21 -26.46
C GLY A 72 -6.51 -1.90 -26.24
N LEU A 73 -6.21 -2.26 -24.99
CA LEU A 73 -4.99 -3.02 -24.67
C LEU A 73 -5.18 -4.49 -25.06
N ALA A 74 -4.54 -4.93 -26.14
CA ALA A 74 -4.64 -6.30 -26.62
C ALA A 74 -3.65 -7.23 -25.89
N ARG A 75 -4.05 -8.47 -25.62
CA ARG A 75 -3.22 -9.45 -24.90
C ARG A 75 -2.73 -10.53 -25.85
N LEU A 76 -1.45 -10.47 -26.23
CA LEU A 76 -0.76 -11.48 -27.01
C LEU A 76 -0.24 -12.59 -26.09
N ARG A 77 -0.58 -13.85 -26.42
CA ARG A 77 0.01 -15.06 -25.85
C ARG A 77 0.91 -15.70 -26.90
N VAL A 78 2.16 -16.03 -26.54
CA VAL A 78 3.13 -16.69 -27.42
C VAL A 78 3.62 -17.97 -26.74
N ASP A 79 3.46 -19.11 -27.41
CA ASP A 79 3.91 -20.40 -26.91
C ASP A 79 5.36 -20.66 -27.35
N VAL A 80 6.28 -20.72 -26.39
CA VAL A 80 7.70 -21.09 -26.58
C VAL A 80 8.00 -22.44 -25.90
N PRO A 81 9.13 -23.12 -26.21
CA PRO A 81 9.45 -24.44 -25.64
C PRO A 81 9.34 -24.57 -24.12
N ALA A 82 9.66 -23.51 -23.38
CA ALA A 82 9.61 -23.49 -21.91
C ALA A 82 8.25 -23.04 -21.32
N GLY A 83 7.27 -22.61 -22.14
CA GLY A 83 5.94 -22.22 -21.67
C GLY A 83 5.26 -21.13 -22.52
N THR A 84 4.16 -20.56 -22.01
CA THR A 84 3.43 -19.48 -22.68
C THR A 84 3.82 -18.12 -22.12
N GLY A 85 4.47 -17.28 -22.92
CA GLY A 85 4.68 -15.86 -22.63
C GLY A 85 3.41 -15.03 -22.87
N ARG A 86 3.32 -13.88 -22.18
CA ARG A 86 2.20 -12.93 -22.30
C ARG A 86 2.77 -11.53 -22.48
N LEU A 87 2.34 -10.85 -23.53
CA LEU A 87 2.71 -9.49 -23.86
C LEU A 87 1.41 -8.68 -23.99
N SER A 88 1.36 -7.48 -23.45
CA SER A 88 0.30 -6.54 -23.80
C SER A 88 0.75 -5.77 -25.06
N LEU A 89 -0.21 -5.21 -25.78
CA LEU A 89 0.01 -4.47 -27.03
C LEU A 89 -0.98 -3.31 -27.10
N PRO A 90 -0.54 -2.04 -27.14
CA PRO A 90 -1.45 -0.91 -27.21
C PRO A 90 -2.11 -0.83 -28.60
N GLY A 91 -3.43 -1.00 -28.65
CA GLY A 91 -4.23 -0.70 -29.84
C GLY A 91 -4.49 0.80 -30.02
N PRO A 92 -5.04 1.23 -31.16
CA PRO A 92 -5.25 2.65 -31.45
C PRO A 92 -6.15 3.34 -30.42
N ALA A 93 -7.29 2.73 -30.08
CA ALA A 93 -8.19 3.27 -29.07
C ALA A 93 -7.60 3.24 -27.64
N PHE A 94 -6.51 2.50 -27.40
CA PHE A 94 -5.73 2.62 -26.17
C PHE A 94 -4.79 3.82 -26.22
N GLU A 95 -4.04 4.02 -27.31
CA GLU A 95 -3.11 5.15 -27.48
C GLU A 95 -3.84 6.51 -27.40
N ASP A 96 -5.03 6.63 -28.01
CA ASP A 96 -5.85 7.84 -27.95
C ASP A 96 -6.30 8.15 -26.52
N ARG A 97 -6.77 7.14 -25.78
CA ARG A 97 -7.19 7.29 -24.38
C ARG A 97 -6.02 7.53 -23.44
N LEU A 98 -4.87 6.91 -23.69
CA LEU A 98 -3.65 7.15 -22.91
C LEU A 98 -3.23 8.62 -23.05
N THR A 99 -3.22 9.14 -24.28
CA THR A 99 -2.91 10.56 -24.54
C THR A 99 -3.89 11.47 -23.80
N ALA A 100 -5.20 11.24 -23.95
CA ALA A 100 -6.22 12.03 -23.25
C ALA A 100 -6.11 11.94 -21.71
N ALA A 101 -5.81 10.75 -21.16
CA ALA A 101 -5.63 10.57 -19.72
C ALA A 101 -4.36 11.27 -19.19
N LEU A 102 -3.26 11.30 -19.96
CA LEU A 102 -2.06 12.08 -19.64
C LEU A 102 -2.32 13.60 -19.72
N ASP A 103 -3.25 14.03 -20.58
CA ASP A 103 -3.77 15.40 -20.64
C ASP A 103 -4.85 15.69 -19.55
N GLY A 104 -5.15 14.74 -18.64
CA GLY A 104 -6.05 14.91 -17.49
C GLY A 104 -7.49 14.42 -17.68
N ASP A 105 -7.83 13.70 -18.76
CA ASP A 105 -9.19 13.20 -19.01
C ASP A 105 -9.58 12.03 -18.08
N ALA A 106 -10.38 12.35 -17.06
CA ALA A 106 -10.93 11.40 -16.10
C ALA A 106 -11.88 10.32 -16.71
N GLY A 107 -12.49 10.58 -17.87
CA GLY A 107 -13.26 9.58 -18.62
C GLY A 107 -12.35 8.56 -19.30
N ALA A 108 -11.27 9.04 -19.92
CA ALA A 108 -10.25 8.20 -20.54
C ALA A 108 -9.50 7.35 -19.50
N ALA A 109 -9.08 7.96 -18.37
CA ALA A 109 -8.41 7.24 -17.27
C ALA A 109 -9.28 6.10 -16.70
N ARG A 110 -10.57 6.35 -16.43
CA ARG A 110 -11.52 5.31 -16.00
C ARG A 110 -11.67 4.18 -17.02
N ALA A 111 -11.69 4.49 -18.31
CA ALA A 111 -11.74 3.48 -19.36
C ALA A 111 -10.46 2.62 -19.40
N LEU A 112 -9.27 3.21 -19.25
CA LEU A 112 -7.99 2.50 -19.19
C LEU A 112 -7.92 1.55 -17.99
N VAL A 113 -8.28 2.01 -16.79
CA VAL A 113 -8.31 1.21 -15.56
C VAL A 113 -9.25 0.01 -15.70
N ARG A 114 -10.46 0.24 -16.24
CA ARG A 114 -11.45 -0.82 -16.49
C ARG A 114 -10.94 -1.84 -17.50
N ASP A 115 -10.42 -1.39 -18.65
CA ASP A 115 -10.01 -2.26 -19.75
C ASP A 115 -8.75 -3.08 -19.39
N ALA A 116 -7.86 -2.55 -18.54
CA ALA A 116 -6.75 -3.30 -17.96
C ALA A 116 -7.21 -4.36 -16.93
N GLY A 117 -8.35 -4.14 -16.26
CA GLY A 117 -8.87 -4.98 -15.18
C GLY A 117 -8.45 -4.52 -13.78
N GLY A 118 -8.08 -3.26 -13.62
CA GLY A 118 -7.66 -2.64 -12.35
C GLY A 118 -6.40 -1.78 -12.50
N VAL A 119 -6.24 -0.82 -11.58
CA VAL A 119 -5.21 0.22 -11.68
C VAL A 119 -3.78 -0.32 -11.54
N VAL A 120 -3.55 -1.31 -10.67
CA VAL A 120 -2.26 -2.00 -10.57
C VAL A 120 -1.98 -2.85 -11.82
N ALA A 121 -3.00 -3.42 -12.46
CA ALA A 121 -2.81 -4.16 -13.72
C ALA A 121 -2.44 -3.22 -14.89
N LEU A 122 -3.00 -2.00 -14.91
CA LEU A 122 -2.61 -0.92 -15.82
C LEU A 122 -1.15 -0.52 -15.58
N ALA A 123 -0.77 -0.23 -14.33
CA ALA A 123 0.58 0.18 -13.95
C ALA A 123 1.65 -0.87 -14.31
N LEU A 124 1.42 -2.15 -14.01
CA LEU A 124 2.35 -3.23 -14.34
C LEU A 124 2.44 -3.52 -15.85
N SER A 125 1.44 -3.11 -16.64
CA SER A 125 1.50 -3.15 -18.10
C SER A 125 2.22 -1.93 -18.70
N ALA A 126 2.41 -0.86 -17.91
CA ALA A 126 2.71 0.47 -18.44
C ALA A 126 4.05 0.61 -19.17
N GLY A 127 5.08 -0.17 -18.84
CA GLY A 127 6.38 -0.04 -19.50
C GLY A 127 6.45 -0.51 -20.95
N GLU A 128 5.33 -0.88 -21.54
CA GLU A 128 5.21 -1.06 -23.00
C GLU A 128 4.88 0.27 -23.72
N PHE A 129 4.40 1.28 -23.00
CA PHE A 129 3.83 2.51 -23.56
C PHE A 129 4.09 3.82 -22.77
N CYS A 130 4.56 3.75 -21.51
CA CYS A 130 4.85 4.90 -20.63
C CYS A 130 6.30 4.87 -20.12
N ALA A 131 6.87 6.05 -19.86
CA ALA A 131 8.00 6.23 -18.93
C ALA A 131 7.52 6.27 -17.47
N ALA A 132 8.44 6.48 -16.51
CA ALA A 132 8.10 6.60 -15.09
C ALA A 132 7.20 7.84 -14.82
N ASP A 133 7.55 9.01 -15.35
CA ASP A 133 6.74 10.24 -15.21
C ASP A 133 5.35 10.09 -15.83
N ASP A 134 5.26 9.51 -17.02
CA ASP A 134 3.97 9.24 -17.70
C ASP A 134 3.10 8.28 -16.87
N LEU A 135 3.71 7.26 -16.23
CA LEU A 135 2.98 6.38 -15.32
C LEU A 135 2.43 7.16 -14.13
N VAL A 136 3.23 8.02 -13.49
CA VAL A 136 2.78 8.83 -12.35
C VAL A 136 1.60 9.72 -12.75
N ALA A 137 1.71 10.47 -13.86
CA ALA A 137 0.62 11.33 -14.35
C ALA A 137 -0.67 10.55 -14.69
N LEU A 138 -0.53 9.34 -15.26
CA LEU A 138 -1.65 8.44 -15.52
C LEU A 138 -2.30 7.93 -14.21
N LEU A 139 -1.50 7.62 -13.19
CA LEU A 139 -1.99 7.14 -11.89
C LEU A 139 -2.66 8.24 -11.07
N ASP A 140 -2.12 9.47 -11.11
CA ASP A 140 -2.73 10.65 -10.50
C ASP A 140 -4.12 10.92 -11.12
N THR A 141 -4.19 11.04 -12.45
CA THR A 141 -5.46 11.22 -13.17
C THR A 141 -6.43 10.07 -12.90
N ALA A 142 -5.95 8.82 -12.80
CA ALA A 142 -6.79 7.67 -12.48
C ALA A 142 -7.31 7.67 -11.04
N ALA A 143 -6.52 8.13 -10.07
CA ALA A 143 -6.92 8.30 -8.68
C ALA A 143 -7.96 9.42 -8.54
N ALA A 144 -7.68 10.59 -9.11
CA ALA A 144 -8.61 11.73 -9.15
C ALA A 144 -9.94 11.39 -9.84
N ALA A 145 -9.91 10.56 -10.89
CA ALA A 145 -11.10 10.15 -11.62
C ALA A 145 -12.01 9.16 -10.86
N SER A 146 -11.54 8.53 -9.78
CA SER A 146 -12.36 7.57 -9.01
C SER A 146 -11.78 7.27 -7.63
N GLY A 147 -12.54 7.58 -6.58
CA GLY A 147 -12.18 7.24 -5.20
C GLY A 147 -11.88 5.75 -4.97
N SER A 148 -12.56 4.83 -5.67
CA SER A 148 -12.27 3.38 -5.57
C SER A 148 -10.95 2.98 -6.26
N THR A 149 -10.43 3.82 -7.16
CA THR A 149 -9.12 3.68 -7.79
C THR A 149 -8.03 4.27 -6.90
N ALA A 150 -8.27 5.45 -6.31
CA ALA A 150 -7.42 6.02 -5.27
C ALA A 150 -7.26 5.06 -4.08
N ASP A 151 -8.36 4.50 -3.56
CA ASP A 151 -8.35 3.53 -2.46
C ASP A 151 -7.53 2.25 -2.78
N ASP A 152 -7.61 1.72 -4.01
CA ASP A 152 -6.84 0.53 -4.42
C ASP A 152 -5.36 0.85 -4.70
N LEU A 153 -5.04 2.08 -5.10
CA LEU A 153 -3.65 2.56 -5.17
C LEU A 153 -3.07 2.80 -3.78
N HIS A 154 -3.76 3.52 -2.91
CA HIS A 154 -3.38 3.75 -1.52
C HIS A 154 -3.01 2.42 -0.84
N ALA A 155 -3.92 1.43 -0.92
CA ALA A 155 -3.76 0.09 -0.37
C ALA A 155 -2.58 -0.74 -0.96
N ARG A 156 -1.96 -0.28 -2.05
CA ARG A 156 -0.97 -1.05 -2.83
C ARG A 156 0.26 -0.25 -3.25
N ARG A 157 0.39 1.02 -2.88
CA ARG A 157 1.45 1.93 -3.35
C ARG A 157 2.85 1.36 -3.15
N TYR A 158 3.18 0.87 -1.95
CA TYR A 158 4.45 0.19 -1.69
C TYR A 158 4.60 -1.15 -2.43
N ASP A 159 3.55 -1.96 -2.55
CA ASP A 159 3.60 -3.21 -3.34
C ASP A 159 3.79 -2.94 -4.84
N LEU A 160 3.28 -1.83 -5.37
CA LEU A 160 3.48 -1.36 -6.75
C LEU A 160 4.91 -0.84 -6.95
N SER A 161 5.38 0.09 -6.11
CA SER A 161 6.75 0.60 -6.16
C SER A 161 7.76 -0.55 -6.05
N ARG A 162 7.56 -1.47 -5.10
CA ARG A 162 8.36 -2.69 -4.94
C ARG A 162 8.36 -3.56 -6.19
N ALA A 163 7.23 -3.71 -6.87
CA ALA A 163 7.15 -4.50 -8.10
C ALA A 163 7.88 -3.84 -9.29
N VAL A 164 7.71 -2.52 -9.48
CA VAL A 164 8.33 -1.78 -10.58
C VAL A 164 9.84 -1.60 -10.38
N LEU A 165 10.30 -1.40 -9.14
CA LEU A 165 11.72 -1.26 -8.83
C LEU A 165 12.50 -2.59 -8.86
N ALA A 166 11.86 -3.73 -8.57
CA ALA A 166 12.53 -5.02 -8.40
C ALA A 166 12.28 -6.05 -9.51
N THR A 167 11.49 -5.71 -10.54
CA THR A 167 11.13 -6.64 -11.63
C THR A 167 10.99 -5.90 -12.96
N ASP A 168 10.94 -6.63 -14.08
CA ASP A 168 10.68 -6.05 -15.40
C ASP A 168 9.22 -5.57 -15.61
N ALA A 169 8.35 -5.61 -14.59
CA ALA A 169 6.96 -5.19 -14.69
C ALA A 169 6.81 -3.66 -14.52
N GLY A 170 5.92 -3.04 -15.30
CA GLY A 170 5.83 -1.58 -15.36
C GLY A 170 6.96 -0.95 -16.20
N PRO A 171 7.15 0.39 -16.12
CA PRO A 171 8.17 1.14 -16.84
C PRO A 171 9.57 0.76 -16.38
N ALA A 172 10.54 0.86 -17.28
CA ALA A 172 11.94 0.60 -16.96
C ALA A 172 12.46 1.69 -16.01
N VAL A 173 12.86 1.27 -14.81
CA VAL A 173 13.54 2.11 -13.82
C VAL A 173 14.97 1.60 -13.68
N THR A 174 15.92 2.32 -14.27
CA THR A 174 17.30 1.85 -14.50
C THR A 174 18.37 2.82 -14.01
N ASP A 175 17.96 3.90 -13.35
CA ASP A 175 18.84 4.94 -12.83
C ASP A 175 18.15 5.74 -11.73
N ARG A 176 18.95 6.57 -11.04
CA ARG A 176 18.47 7.41 -9.94
C ARG A 176 17.35 8.38 -10.35
N GLU A 177 17.38 8.88 -11.58
CA GLU A 177 16.39 9.85 -12.06
C GLU A 177 15.01 9.18 -12.21
N SER A 178 14.97 8.00 -12.84
CA SER A 178 13.75 7.18 -12.95
C SER A 178 13.25 6.62 -11.61
N VAL A 179 14.14 6.31 -10.65
CA VAL A 179 13.73 5.94 -9.28
C VAL A 179 13.06 7.12 -8.57
N THR A 180 13.66 8.31 -8.61
CA THR A 180 13.10 9.52 -7.99
C THR A 180 11.80 9.94 -8.68
N ALA A 181 11.74 9.92 -10.01
CA ALA A 181 10.54 10.18 -10.80
C ALA A 181 9.36 9.28 -10.37
N LEU A 182 9.60 7.98 -10.23
CA LEU A 182 8.57 7.04 -9.78
C LEU A 182 8.13 7.31 -8.33
N VAL A 183 9.08 7.42 -7.39
CA VAL A 183 8.73 7.40 -5.96
C VAL A 183 8.31 8.77 -5.44
N ASP A 184 9.12 9.82 -5.64
CA ASP A 184 8.74 11.19 -5.27
C ASP A 184 7.52 11.65 -6.10
N GLY A 185 7.28 11.06 -7.29
CA GLY A 185 6.07 11.26 -8.07
C GLY A 185 4.81 10.57 -7.51
N LEU A 186 4.91 9.32 -7.03
CA LEU A 186 3.82 8.64 -6.33
C LEU A 186 3.49 9.30 -4.97
N ASP A 187 4.50 9.77 -4.26
CA ASP A 187 4.37 10.54 -3.01
C ASP A 187 3.60 11.87 -3.23
N GLY A 188 3.76 12.49 -4.40
CA GLY A 188 3.05 13.69 -4.82
C GLY A 188 1.56 13.50 -5.18
N ILE A 189 1.03 12.28 -5.15
CA ILE A 189 -0.40 12.00 -5.43
C ILE A 189 -1.18 12.06 -4.11
N ASP A 190 -1.72 13.23 -3.78
CA ASP A 190 -2.50 13.50 -2.55
C ASP A 190 -3.56 12.42 -2.25
N ALA A 191 -4.19 11.87 -3.29
CA ALA A 191 -5.26 10.88 -3.18
C ALA A 191 -4.80 9.47 -2.73
N ILE A 192 -3.51 9.16 -2.75
CA ILE A 192 -2.98 7.83 -2.39
C ILE A 192 -2.08 7.84 -1.14
N GLY A 193 -1.70 9.02 -0.65
CA GLY A 193 -0.89 9.20 0.56
C GLY A 193 0.56 8.71 0.45
N ASP A 194 1.33 9.04 1.48
CA ASP A 194 2.79 9.10 1.47
C ASP A 194 3.49 7.80 0.98
N VAL A 195 4.52 7.98 0.16
CA VAL A 195 5.39 6.93 -0.42
C VAL A 195 6.86 7.31 -0.23
N ALA A 196 7.41 6.92 0.92
CA ALA A 196 8.79 7.26 1.29
C ALA A 196 9.82 6.49 0.44
N LEU A 197 10.82 7.21 -0.09
CA LEU A 197 11.84 6.71 -1.03
C LEU A 197 12.73 5.61 -0.42
N ASP A 198 13.16 5.82 0.81
CA ASP A 198 13.88 4.86 1.63
C ASP A 198 13.09 3.55 1.83
N ALA A 199 11.81 3.64 2.18
CA ALA A 199 10.95 2.48 2.39
C ALA A 199 10.68 1.72 1.07
N ALA A 200 10.34 2.43 -0.01
CA ALA A 200 10.12 1.81 -1.32
C ALA A 200 11.37 1.10 -1.87
N VAL A 201 12.55 1.71 -1.72
CA VAL A 201 13.83 1.11 -2.14
C VAL A 201 14.25 -0.04 -1.22
N ALA A 202 14.00 0.05 0.09
CA ALA A 202 14.27 -1.03 1.04
C ALA A 202 13.45 -2.29 0.73
N ASP A 203 12.15 -2.13 0.48
CA ASP A 203 11.21 -3.18 0.10
C ASP A 203 11.63 -3.86 -1.23
N ALA A 204 12.02 -3.06 -2.22
CA ALA A 204 12.52 -3.54 -3.51
C ALA A 204 13.85 -4.31 -3.37
N MET A 205 14.80 -3.75 -2.62
CA MET A 205 16.10 -4.37 -2.33
C MET A 205 15.95 -5.71 -1.61
N HIS A 206 15.06 -5.80 -0.62
CA HIS A 206 14.83 -7.04 0.11
C HIS A 206 14.15 -8.12 -0.75
N LEU A 207 13.32 -7.73 -1.72
CA LEU A 207 12.76 -8.67 -2.69
C LEU A 207 13.82 -9.16 -3.70
N ALA A 208 14.60 -8.23 -4.27
CA ALA A 208 15.53 -8.52 -5.37
C ALA A 208 16.78 -9.30 -4.91
N ALA A 209 17.20 -9.15 -3.65
CA ALA A 209 18.44 -9.71 -3.15
C ALA A 209 18.26 -10.67 -1.97
N THR A 210 19.06 -11.72 -1.96
CA THR A 210 19.18 -12.68 -0.83
C THR A 210 20.55 -12.62 -0.15
N THR A 211 21.36 -11.61 -0.47
CA THR A 211 22.69 -11.39 0.15
C THR A 211 23.05 -9.90 0.13
N PRO A 212 23.90 -9.42 1.07
CA PRO A 212 24.36 -8.02 1.09
C PRO A 212 25.08 -7.58 -0.19
N ARG A 213 25.76 -8.51 -0.88
CA ARG A 213 26.41 -8.23 -2.17
C ARG A 213 25.39 -8.07 -3.29
N GLY A 214 24.33 -8.88 -3.29
CA GLY A 214 23.21 -8.73 -4.21
C GLY A 214 22.47 -7.42 -3.98
N ALA A 215 22.21 -7.07 -2.72
CA ALA A 215 21.59 -5.79 -2.35
C ALA A 215 22.42 -4.60 -2.81
N ARG A 216 23.75 -4.64 -2.62
CA ARG A 216 24.62 -3.58 -3.15
C ARG A 216 24.59 -3.49 -4.67
N ALA A 217 24.64 -4.63 -5.38
CA ALA A 217 24.55 -4.65 -6.84
C ALA A 217 23.21 -4.08 -7.33
N PHE A 218 22.09 -4.47 -6.73
CA PHE A 218 20.77 -3.93 -7.03
C PHE A 218 20.69 -2.40 -6.86
N LEU A 219 21.24 -1.87 -5.77
CA LEU A 219 21.27 -0.42 -5.54
C LEU A 219 22.22 0.31 -6.50
N ASP A 220 23.36 -0.31 -6.85
CA ASP A 220 24.29 0.21 -7.86
C ASP A 220 23.63 0.22 -9.27
N ASP A 221 22.87 -0.82 -9.63
CA ASP A 221 22.14 -0.94 -10.90
C ASP A 221 21.00 0.10 -11.00
N LEU A 222 20.36 0.46 -9.87
CA LEU A 222 19.41 1.57 -9.77
C LEU A 222 20.08 2.96 -9.63
N GLY A 223 21.41 3.05 -9.58
CA GLY A 223 22.14 4.31 -9.37
C GLY A 223 21.93 4.95 -7.99
N VAL A 224 21.41 4.20 -7.01
CA VAL A 224 21.13 4.65 -5.64
C VAL A 224 22.38 4.47 -4.78
N ASP A 225 22.92 5.57 -4.24
CA ASP A 225 23.95 5.48 -3.20
C ASP A 225 23.31 5.21 -1.83
N PRO A 226 23.59 4.04 -1.18
CA PRO A 226 23.03 3.70 0.12
C PRO A 226 23.36 4.69 1.24
N ARG A 227 24.47 5.42 1.13
CA ARG A 227 24.80 6.48 2.11
C ARG A 227 23.95 7.71 1.87
N ALA A 228 23.95 8.26 0.66
CA ALA A 228 23.10 9.42 0.34
C ALA A 228 21.59 9.18 0.58
N LEU A 229 21.12 7.93 0.53
CA LEU A 229 19.74 7.59 0.90
C LEU A 229 19.53 7.51 2.42
N ALA A 230 20.48 6.94 3.18
CA ALA A 230 20.43 6.99 4.64
C ALA A 230 20.54 8.42 5.19
N ASP A 231 21.39 9.26 4.58
CA ASP A 231 21.63 10.66 4.97
C ASP A 231 20.47 11.62 4.54
N ARG A 232 19.50 11.16 3.72
CA ARG A 232 18.34 11.97 3.28
C ARG A 232 17.22 12.03 4.34
N GLY A 233 17.15 11.04 5.23
CA GLY A 233 16.13 10.93 6.28
C GLY A 233 16.73 10.86 7.68
N ASP A 234 16.03 10.21 8.60
CA ASP A 234 16.44 9.93 9.98
C ASP A 234 17.42 8.73 10.11
N GLY A 235 17.90 8.20 8.99
CA GLY A 235 18.70 6.98 8.93
C GLY A 235 17.91 5.67 8.85
N SER A 236 16.58 5.69 8.72
CA SER A 236 15.72 4.53 8.41
C SER A 236 16.33 3.52 7.41
N PHE A 237 16.88 4.00 6.29
CA PHE A 237 17.48 3.14 5.26
C PHE A 237 18.73 2.39 5.76
N LEU A 238 19.48 2.95 6.71
CA LEU A 238 20.58 2.23 7.37
C LEU A 238 20.04 1.05 8.19
N ALA A 239 18.92 1.20 8.90
CA ALA A 239 18.27 0.07 9.57
C ALA A 239 17.85 -1.01 8.57
N ALA A 240 17.23 -0.64 7.44
CA ALA A 240 16.87 -1.60 6.39
C ALA A 240 18.09 -2.38 5.84
N LEU A 241 19.23 -1.72 5.59
CA LEU A 241 20.48 -2.36 5.16
C LEU A 241 21.04 -3.33 6.21
N LEU A 242 21.04 -2.92 7.48
CA LEU A 242 21.52 -3.72 8.61
C LEU A 242 20.61 -4.92 8.87
N ALA A 243 19.29 -4.72 8.82
CA ALA A 243 18.29 -5.77 8.93
C ALA A 243 18.43 -6.79 7.79
N HIS A 244 18.48 -6.32 6.54
CA HIS A 244 18.73 -7.19 5.39
C HIS A 244 20.03 -8.01 5.55
N ALA A 245 21.13 -7.39 6.00
CA ALA A 245 22.38 -8.10 6.24
C ALA A 245 22.28 -9.13 7.37
N THR A 246 21.49 -8.83 8.41
CA THR A 246 21.24 -9.73 9.55
C THR A 246 20.37 -10.91 9.15
N VAL A 247 19.26 -10.69 8.46
CA VAL A 247 18.35 -11.73 7.97
C VAL A 247 19.04 -12.65 6.96
N THR A 248 19.82 -12.10 6.03
CA THR A 248 20.45 -12.91 4.96
C THR A 248 21.76 -13.58 5.36
N ARG A 249 22.53 -13.01 6.31
CA ARG A 249 23.91 -13.44 6.63
C ARG A 249 24.32 -13.32 8.11
N GLY A 250 23.39 -13.03 9.02
CA GLY A 250 23.61 -12.94 10.46
C GLY A 250 24.28 -11.64 10.92
N VAL A 251 24.30 -11.43 12.25
CA VAL A 251 24.82 -10.23 12.92
C VAL A 251 26.24 -9.85 12.45
N ALA A 252 27.13 -10.83 12.25
CA ALA A 252 28.49 -10.60 11.78
C ALA A 252 28.56 -9.94 10.39
N ALA A 253 27.54 -10.07 9.54
CA ALA A 253 27.44 -9.37 8.26
C ALA A 253 26.99 -7.91 8.44
N ALA A 254 26.00 -7.66 9.29
CA ALA A 254 25.62 -6.31 9.69
C ALA A 254 26.78 -5.56 10.36
N LYS A 255 27.60 -6.23 11.18
CA LYS A 255 28.79 -5.64 11.80
C LYS A 255 29.82 -5.14 10.79
N ARG A 256 30.11 -5.95 9.76
CA ARG A 256 31.00 -5.54 8.65
C ARG A 256 30.41 -4.39 7.84
N LEU A 257 29.09 -4.34 7.67
CA LEU A 257 28.40 -3.23 7.03
C LEU A 257 28.56 -1.96 7.89
N ALA A 258 28.16 -2.02 9.16
CA ALA A 258 28.26 -0.94 10.14
C ALA A 258 29.67 -0.34 10.29
N SER A 259 30.74 -1.17 10.28
CA SER A 259 32.13 -0.68 10.34
C SER A 259 32.54 0.23 9.17
N GLY A 260 31.73 0.27 8.11
CA GLY A 260 31.89 1.17 6.97
C GLY A 260 31.17 2.52 7.13
N TRP A 261 30.39 2.75 8.19
CA TRP A 261 29.71 4.02 8.45
C TRP A 261 30.54 4.93 9.37
N PRO A 262 30.49 6.26 9.20
CA PRO A 262 31.14 7.18 10.11
C PRO A 262 30.43 7.19 11.47
N ALA A 263 31.21 7.35 12.54
CA ALA A 263 30.71 7.62 13.88
C ALA A 263 30.85 9.12 14.21
N GLU A 264 29.77 9.74 14.68
CA GLU A 264 29.78 11.16 15.08
C GLU A 264 30.17 11.36 16.57
N LYS A 265 29.87 10.36 17.40
CA LYS A 265 30.07 10.36 18.86
C LYS A 265 30.99 9.19 19.27
N THR A 266 31.44 9.19 20.52
CA THR A 266 32.01 7.99 21.16
C THR A 266 30.89 7.04 21.57
N PHE A 267 31.15 5.72 21.55
CA PHE A 267 30.18 4.68 21.95
C PHE A 267 29.42 5.04 23.23
N ASP A 268 30.15 5.28 24.32
CA ASP A 268 29.60 5.54 25.66
C ASP A 268 28.70 6.80 25.72
N ALA A 269 28.85 7.72 24.76
CA ALA A 269 28.03 8.93 24.66
C ALA A 269 26.79 8.69 23.77
N ALA A 270 26.96 7.97 22.64
CA ALA A 270 25.84 7.59 21.79
C ALA A 270 24.87 6.64 22.50
N GLU A 271 25.39 5.66 23.25
CA GLU A 271 24.62 4.72 24.05
C GLU A 271 23.80 5.45 25.12
N ALA A 272 24.43 6.37 25.87
CA ALA A 272 23.74 7.18 26.88
C ALA A 272 22.64 8.09 26.28
N ASP A 273 22.87 8.66 25.10
CA ASP A 273 21.86 9.43 24.37
C ASP A 273 20.69 8.54 23.91
N ALA A 274 20.96 7.30 23.48
CA ALA A 274 19.95 6.34 23.03
C ALA A 274 19.11 5.72 24.17
N GLU A 275 19.72 5.50 25.34
CA GLU A 275 19.00 5.11 26.57
C GLU A 275 18.12 6.25 27.10
N ALA A 276 18.54 7.51 26.93
CA ALA A 276 17.80 8.70 27.35
C ALA A 276 16.74 9.18 26.33
N ALA A 277 16.74 8.65 25.11
CA ALA A 277 15.87 9.10 24.04
C ALA A 277 14.38 8.88 24.32
N GLU A 278 13.58 9.90 24.00
CA GLU A 278 12.12 9.83 23.99
C GLU A 278 11.65 8.79 22.96
N TYR A 279 10.45 8.22 23.18
CA TYR A 279 9.94 7.06 22.41
C TYR A 279 10.09 7.23 20.88
N TRP A 280 9.73 8.41 20.34
CA TRP A 280 9.79 8.72 18.91
C TRP A 280 11.21 8.94 18.36
N GLU A 281 12.14 9.40 19.19
CA GLU A 281 13.53 9.67 18.81
C GLU A 281 14.42 8.42 18.96
N ARG A 282 13.92 7.41 19.68
CA ARG A 282 14.67 6.21 20.09
C ARG A 282 15.19 5.38 18.92
N GLY A 283 14.43 5.30 17.82
CA GLY A 283 14.88 4.65 16.58
C GLY A 283 16.14 5.31 16.01
N GLU A 284 16.12 6.63 15.84
CA GLU A 284 17.26 7.41 15.36
C GLU A 284 18.45 7.32 16.32
N ALA A 285 18.20 7.51 17.62
CA ALA A 285 19.25 7.51 18.63
C ALA A 285 20.00 6.17 18.68
N TRP A 286 19.30 5.02 18.66
CA TRP A 286 19.97 3.71 18.60
C TRP A 286 20.70 3.47 17.28
N ARG A 287 20.17 3.92 16.13
CA ARG A 287 20.89 3.86 14.84
C ARG A 287 22.23 4.61 14.90
N ALA A 288 22.29 5.76 15.57
CA ALA A 288 23.51 6.54 15.75
C ALA A 288 24.61 5.81 16.58
N VAL A 289 24.24 4.85 17.44
CA VAL A 289 25.20 4.04 18.20
C VAL A 289 25.88 2.99 17.29
N VAL A 290 25.17 2.45 16.30
CA VAL A 290 25.60 1.28 15.49
C VAL A 290 27.02 1.39 14.91
N PRO A 291 27.45 2.52 14.30
CA PRO A 291 28.81 2.64 13.77
C PRO A 291 29.88 2.50 14.85
N THR A 292 29.67 3.08 16.04
CA THR A 292 30.61 2.96 17.17
C THR A 292 30.61 1.57 17.80
N ALA A 293 29.45 0.88 17.78
CA ALA A 293 29.30 -0.46 18.28
C ALA A 293 30.05 -1.49 17.43
N ALA A 294 30.28 -1.20 16.13
CA ALA A 294 30.99 -2.09 15.23
C ALA A 294 32.46 -2.35 15.65
N ASP A 295 33.08 -1.42 16.37
CA ASP A 295 34.43 -1.55 16.94
C ASP A 295 34.44 -2.24 18.34
N ARG A 296 33.27 -2.58 18.90
CA ARG A 296 33.12 -3.27 20.19
C ARG A 296 33.11 -4.80 20.04
N GLY A 297 32.81 -5.51 21.14
CA GLY A 297 32.59 -6.96 21.12
C GLY A 297 31.40 -7.37 20.24
N ASP A 298 31.29 -8.65 19.89
CA ASP A 298 30.17 -9.15 19.07
C ASP A 298 28.85 -9.08 19.84
N GLU A 299 28.86 -9.40 21.13
CA GLU A 299 27.71 -9.27 22.05
C GLU A 299 27.23 -7.80 22.15
N THR A 300 28.14 -6.85 22.37
CA THR A 300 27.82 -5.41 22.41
C THR A 300 27.21 -4.93 21.10
N PHE A 301 27.77 -5.36 19.96
CA PHE A 301 27.23 -4.99 18.65
C PHE A 301 25.84 -5.59 18.43
N ALA A 302 25.61 -6.85 18.80
CA ALA A 302 24.32 -7.51 18.68
C ALA A 302 23.24 -6.84 19.55
N TYR A 303 23.58 -6.43 20.78
CA TYR A 303 22.67 -5.68 21.67
C TYR A 303 22.25 -4.33 21.06
N VAL A 304 23.22 -3.54 20.57
CA VAL A 304 22.94 -2.26 19.92
C VAL A 304 22.14 -2.45 18.63
N LEU A 305 22.50 -3.43 17.81
CA LEU A 305 21.78 -3.76 16.58
C LEU A 305 20.34 -4.18 16.85
N ALA A 306 20.10 -5.01 17.87
CA ALA A 306 18.76 -5.46 18.23
C ALA A 306 17.85 -4.27 18.60
N ASN A 307 18.34 -3.35 19.44
CA ASN A 307 17.60 -2.14 19.79
C ASN A 307 17.43 -1.19 18.59
N ALA A 308 18.48 -0.93 17.82
CA ALA A 308 18.42 -0.06 16.65
C ALA A 308 17.40 -0.53 15.61
N LEU A 309 17.33 -1.85 15.36
CA LEU A 309 16.36 -2.41 14.43
C LEU A 309 14.95 -2.46 15.03
N TYR A 310 14.79 -2.87 16.29
CA TYR A 310 13.48 -2.88 16.95
C TYR A 310 12.85 -1.49 16.98
N TRP A 311 13.56 -0.50 17.51
CA TRP A 311 13.05 0.86 17.62
C TRP A 311 12.90 1.56 16.27
N SER A 312 13.62 1.14 15.22
CA SER A 312 13.36 1.62 13.86
C SER A 312 12.05 1.08 13.28
N GLY A 313 11.67 -0.17 13.60
CA GLY A 313 10.39 -0.74 13.18
C GLY A 313 9.20 -0.22 13.99
N GLU A 314 9.40 0.00 15.29
CA GLU A 314 8.38 0.49 16.24
C GLU A 314 7.91 1.92 15.92
N VAL A 315 8.83 2.80 15.51
CA VAL A 315 8.48 4.18 15.12
C VAL A 315 8.03 4.32 13.66
N ASP A 316 8.37 3.35 12.79
CA ASP A 316 7.91 3.31 11.39
C ASP A 316 6.44 2.85 11.30
N ARG A 317 5.52 3.82 11.34
CA ARG A 317 4.06 3.58 11.24
C ARG A 317 3.54 3.60 9.79
N GLY A 318 4.37 3.22 8.80
CA GLY A 318 4.01 3.17 7.38
C GLY A 318 3.35 1.86 6.90
N ASP A 319 2.75 1.88 5.70
CA ASP A 319 2.22 0.68 5.00
C ASP A 319 3.31 -0.09 4.21
N SER A 320 4.58 0.23 4.43
CA SER A 320 5.73 -0.46 3.81
C SER A 320 6.04 -1.78 4.52
N ARG A 321 7.06 -2.53 4.05
CA ARG A 321 7.61 -3.69 4.78
C ARG A 321 8.93 -3.36 5.48
N LEU A 322 9.33 -2.09 5.57
CA LEU A 322 10.57 -1.68 6.24
C LEU A 322 10.53 -2.06 7.73
N ALA A 323 9.44 -1.75 8.44
CA ALA A 323 9.22 -2.21 9.81
C ALA A 323 9.27 -3.76 9.94
N GLU A 324 8.56 -4.51 9.09
CA GLU A 324 8.60 -5.99 9.11
C GLU A 324 10.03 -6.55 8.94
N LEU A 325 10.82 -5.96 8.04
CA LEU A 325 12.22 -6.30 7.82
C LEU A 325 13.08 -5.95 9.04
N CYS A 326 12.89 -4.76 9.62
CA CYS A 326 13.61 -4.32 10.81
C CYS A 326 13.34 -5.28 11.99
N PHE A 327 12.09 -5.68 12.21
CA PHE A 327 11.74 -6.67 13.23
C PHE A 327 12.35 -8.06 12.96
N ASP A 328 12.33 -8.57 11.72
CA ASP A 328 13.02 -9.83 11.36
C ASP A 328 14.53 -9.77 11.71
N GLY A 329 15.18 -8.62 11.49
CA GLY A 329 16.57 -8.40 11.88
C GLY A 329 16.77 -8.27 13.40
N ALA A 330 15.85 -7.60 14.10
CA ALA A 330 15.88 -7.42 15.55
C ALA A 330 15.70 -8.74 16.30
N GLU A 331 14.80 -9.63 15.84
CA GLU A 331 14.60 -10.98 16.40
C GLU A 331 15.90 -11.79 16.36
N ILE A 332 16.59 -11.77 15.21
CA ILE A 332 17.86 -12.50 15.03
C ILE A 332 18.96 -11.91 15.90
N ALA A 333 19.12 -10.58 15.92
CA ALA A 333 20.13 -9.91 16.73
C ALA A 333 19.90 -10.10 18.23
N GLY A 334 18.64 -10.01 18.69
CA GLY A 334 18.26 -10.21 20.09
C GLY A 334 18.51 -11.65 20.55
N ARG A 335 18.19 -12.65 19.71
CA ARG A 335 18.48 -14.07 20.02
C ARG A 335 19.96 -14.38 20.18
N GLU A 336 20.84 -13.75 19.38
CA GLU A 336 22.29 -13.98 19.44
C GLU A 336 22.86 -13.67 20.85
N VAL A 337 22.26 -12.74 21.59
CA VAL A 337 22.67 -12.33 22.95
C VAL A 337 21.68 -12.70 24.06
N GLY A 338 20.62 -13.45 23.75
CA GLY A 338 19.60 -13.82 24.73
C GLY A 338 18.76 -12.64 25.25
N LEU A 339 18.62 -11.57 24.44
CA LEU A 339 17.77 -10.41 24.76
C LEU A 339 16.30 -10.77 24.47
N GLU A 340 15.72 -11.60 25.33
CA GLU A 340 14.38 -12.20 25.15
C GLU A 340 13.28 -11.15 24.97
N TRP A 341 13.39 -9.98 25.63
CA TRP A 341 12.44 -8.87 25.47
C TRP A 341 12.36 -8.40 24.01
N VAL A 342 13.49 -8.00 23.39
CA VAL A 342 13.50 -7.58 21.97
C VAL A 342 13.08 -8.73 21.05
N ALA A 343 13.54 -9.95 21.30
CA ALA A 343 13.22 -11.09 20.44
C ALA A 343 11.73 -11.48 20.47
N GLY A 344 11.05 -11.30 21.61
CA GLY A 344 9.60 -11.50 21.74
C GLY A 344 8.82 -10.36 21.09
N HIS A 345 9.13 -9.10 21.44
CA HIS A 345 8.43 -7.93 20.91
C HIS A 345 8.59 -7.81 19.39
N ALA A 346 9.78 -8.05 18.83
CA ALA A 346 9.98 -8.02 17.38
C ALA A 346 9.10 -9.04 16.63
N ARG A 347 8.93 -10.27 17.15
CA ARG A 347 8.02 -11.26 16.54
C ARG A 347 6.56 -10.81 16.59
N PHE A 348 6.16 -10.23 17.73
CA PHE A 348 4.80 -9.77 17.99
C PHE A 348 4.45 -8.56 17.11
N GLU A 349 5.27 -7.52 17.12
CA GLU A 349 5.07 -6.31 16.34
C GLU A 349 5.14 -6.58 14.85
N ARG A 350 6.06 -7.41 14.38
CA ARG A 350 6.07 -7.85 12.97
C ARG A 350 4.74 -8.47 12.54
N ALA A 351 4.15 -9.31 13.37
CA ALA A 351 2.86 -9.92 13.08
C ALA A 351 1.72 -8.89 13.13
N ARG A 352 1.76 -7.90 14.04
CA ARG A 352 0.84 -6.75 14.06
C ARG A 352 0.98 -5.87 12.81
N THR A 353 2.16 -5.37 12.49
CA THR A 353 2.45 -4.55 11.29
C THR A 353 1.94 -5.25 10.02
N ARG A 354 2.27 -6.53 9.86
CA ARG A 354 1.78 -7.35 8.73
C ARG A 354 0.25 -7.46 8.71
N GLY A 355 -0.39 -7.52 9.88
CA GLY A 355 -1.84 -7.46 10.05
C GLY A 355 -2.44 -6.12 9.61
N HIS A 356 -1.89 -5.00 10.09
CA HIS A 356 -2.33 -3.65 9.74
C HIS A 356 -2.20 -3.38 8.24
N ARG A 357 -1.06 -3.75 7.62
CA ARG A 357 -0.83 -3.62 6.16
C ARG A 357 -1.81 -4.44 5.31
N HIS A 358 -2.41 -5.50 5.86
CA HIS A 358 -3.36 -6.37 5.16
C HIS A 358 -4.84 -6.12 5.50
N ARG A 359 -5.18 -5.10 6.31
CA ARG A 359 -6.57 -4.85 6.78
C ARG A 359 -7.57 -4.37 5.71
N THR A 360 -7.17 -4.32 4.44
CA THR A 360 -8.01 -3.85 3.33
C THR A 360 -8.96 -4.92 2.80
N SER A 361 -10.04 -4.50 2.13
CA SER A 361 -11.20 -5.33 1.77
C SER A 361 -10.90 -6.64 1.04
N ARG A 362 -9.79 -6.68 0.29
CA ARG A 362 -9.33 -7.84 -0.49
C ARG A 362 -8.39 -8.78 0.27
N ASN A 363 -7.86 -8.34 1.41
CA ASN A 363 -6.76 -8.98 2.14
C ASN A 363 -7.10 -9.40 3.59
N HIS A 364 -8.30 -9.10 4.10
CA HIS A 364 -8.70 -9.36 5.49
C HIS A 364 -8.31 -10.76 6.04
N ALA A 365 -8.37 -11.82 5.24
CA ALA A 365 -7.99 -13.17 5.67
C ALA A 365 -6.48 -13.28 6.01
N LEU A 366 -5.61 -12.54 5.32
CA LEU A 366 -4.19 -12.44 5.63
C LEU A 366 -3.96 -11.61 6.91
N ALA A 367 -4.75 -10.56 7.12
CA ALA A 367 -4.69 -9.75 8.33
C ALA A 367 -5.13 -10.55 9.57
N ILE A 368 -6.26 -11.27 9.50
CA ILE A 368 -6.74 -12.15 10.58
C ILE A 368 -5.66 -13.18 10.94
N ALA A 369 -5.08 -13.86 9.95
CA ALA A 369 -4.01 -14.83 10.18
C ALA A 369 -2.74 -14.21 10.80
N ALA A 370 -2.45 -12.94 10.53
CA ALA A 370 -1.33 -12.23 11.14
C ALA A 370 -1.62 -11.80 12.59
N PHE A 371 -2.84 -11.36 12.91
CA PHE A 371 -3.22 -11.10 14.30
C PHE A 371 -3.36 -12.39 15.12
N ASP A 372 -3.80 -13.50 14.52
CA ASP A 372 -3.76 -14.83 15.14
C ASP A 372 -2.31 -15.28 15.44
N GLU A 373 -1.33 -14.96 14.57
CA GLU A 373 0.10 -15.18 14.83
C GLU A 373 0.63 -14.26 15.95
N ALA A 374 0.28 -12.98 15.96
CA ALA A 374 0.66 -12.05 17.03
C ALA A 374 0.13 -12.51 18.40
N ARG A 375 -1.13 -12.95 18.47
CA ARG A 375 -1.69 -13.54 19.69
C ARG A 375 -0.91 -14.79 20.14
N ALA A 376 -0.60 -15.71 19.20
CA ALA A 376 0.16 -16.91 19.53
C ALA A 376 1.58 -16.59 20.05
N VAL A 377 2.20 -15.50 19.57
CA VAL A 377 3.46 -14.97 20.13
C VAL A 377 3.22 -14.41 21.54
N ALA A 378 2.15 -13.64 21.79
CA ALA A 378 1.85 -13.14 23.13
C ALA A 378 1.62 -14.28 24.16
N ASP A 379 0.98 -15.38 23.75
CA ASP A 379 0.83 -16.59 24.58
C ASP A 379 2.19 -17.24 24.96
N GLU A 380 3.29 -16.96 24.23
CA GLU A 380 4.66 -17.39 24.57
C GLU A 380 5.37 -16.46 25.58
N TYR A 381 5.01 -15.17 25.66
CA TYR A 381 5.70 -14.16 26.46
C TYR A 381 4.73 -13.37 27.35
N GLY A 382 4.76 -13.63 28.66
CA GLY A 382 3.88 -12.94 29.64
C GLY A 382 4.14 -11.45 29.86
N SER A 383 4.94 -10.80 29.02
CA SER A 383 5.12 -9.34 28.97
C SER A 383 4.47 -8.69 27.74
N LEU A 384 3.72 -9.45 26.93
CA LEU A 384 3.09 -8.98 25.70
C LEU A 384 1.56 -8.91 25.84
N ASP A 385 0.98 -7.84 25.28
CA ASP A 385 -0.44 -7.54 25.33
C ASP A 385 -1.26 -8.40 24.35
N ALA A 386 -1.65 -9.60 24.78
CA ALA A 386 -2.48 -10.51 23.98
C ALA A 386 -3.85 -9.93 23.57
N TRP A 387 -4.33 -8.86 24.22
CA TRP A 387 -5.61 -8.22 23.93
C TRP A 387 -5.59 -7.36 22.66
N GLU A 388 -4.47 -6.69 22.35
CA GLU A 388 -4.34 -5.83 21.16
C GLU A 388 -4.58 -6.54 19.82
N PRO A 389 -3.94 -7.70 19.53
CA PRO A 389 -4.22 -8.43 18.31
C PRO A 389 -5.64 -9.02 18.32
N VAL A 390 -6.20 -9.39 19.47
CA VAL A 390 -7.59 -9.91 19.54
C VAL A 390 -8.60 -8.81 19.18
N TYR A 391 -8.41 -7.59 19.66
CA TYR A 391 -9.25 -6.45 19.32
C TYR A 391 -9.16 -6.10 17.83
N THR A 392 -7.94 -5.94 17.31
CA THR A 392 -7.75 -5.57 15.90
C THR A 392 -8.25 -6.66 14.94
N ARG A 393 -8.03 -7.94 15.28
CA ARG A 393 -8.62 -9.09 14.59
C ARG A 393 -10.15 -9.05 14.57
N THR A 394 -10.78 -8.69 15.69
CA THR A 394 -12.24 -8.61 15.83
C THR A 394 -12.83 -7.59 14.86
N VAL A 395 -12.26 -6.38 14.81
CA VAL A 395 -12.63 -5.33 13.86
C VAL A 395 -12.45 -5.80 12.41
N VAL A 396 -11.30 -6.40 12.08
CA VAL A 396 -11.03 -6.90 10.73
C VAL A 396 -11.97 -8.06 10.32
N ALA A 397 -12.37 -8.92 11.25
CA ALA A 397 -13.34 -9.98 11.01
C ALA A 397 -14.74 -9.43 10.73
N SER A 398 -15.22 -8.48 11.54
CA SER A 398 -16.46 -7.72 11.29
C SER A 398 -16.45 -7.10 9.89
N ASN A 399 -15.37 -6.40 9.55
CA ASN A 399 -15.18 -5.76 8.24
C ASN A 399 -15.10 -6.77 7.09
N MET A 400 -14.54 -7.96 7.30
CA MET A 400 -14.53 -9.04 6.31
C MET A 400 -15.92 -9.58 5.99
N HIS A 401 -16.78 -9.74 6.99
CA HIS A 401 -18.14 -10.22 6.80
C HIS A 401 -19.03 -9.10 6.21
N SER A 402 -18.90 -7.87 6.70
CA SER A 402 -19.61 -6.70 6.14
C SER A 402 -19.29 -6.46 4.66
N ALA A 403 -18.00 -6.54 4.27
CA ALA A 403 -17.57 -6.40 2.87
C ALA A 403 -18.09 -7.51 1.92
N ARG A 404 -18.68 -8.59 2.47
CA ARG A 404 -19.35 -9.67 1.72
C ARG A 404 -20.88 -9.56 1.75
N GLY A 405 -21.43 -8.54 2.41
CA GLY A 405 -22.86 -8.38 2.65
C GLY A 405 -23.43 -9.27 3.76
N ASP A 406 -22.59 -9.93 4.54
CA ASP A 406 -22.98 -10.84 5.63
C ASP A 406 -22.94 -10.09 6.97
N HIS A 407 -23.90 -9.19 7.16
CA HIS A 407 -23.93 -8.33 8.35
C HIS A 407 -24.29 -9.08 9.64
N ASP A 408 -24.96 -10.24 9.55
CA ASP A 408 -25.21 -11.12 10.71
C ASP A 408 -23.90 -11.72 11.23
N ALA A 409 -23.08 -12.27 10.34
CA ALA A 409 -21.76 -12.78 10.73
C ALA A 409 -20.80 -11.64 11.16
N ALA A 410 -20.97 -10.43 10.62
CA ALA A 410 -20.21 -9.26 11.08
C ALA A 410 -20.53 -8.90 12.54
N VAL A 411 -21.82 -8.87 12.91
CA VAL A 411 -22.25 -8.67 14.30
C VAL A 411 -21.79 -9.82 15.20
N ALA A 412 -21.93 -11.07 14.76
CA ALA A 412 -21.47 -12.23 15.52
C ALA A 412 -19.95 -12.18 15.80
N ALA A 413 -19.15 -11.74 14.83
CA ALA A 413 -17.70 -11.57 15.01
C ALA A 413 -17.36 -10.51 16.09
N LEU A 414 -18.15 -9.43 16.20
CA LEU A 414 -18.00 -8.42 17.26
C LEU A 414 -18.35 -9.01 18.64
N ASP A 415 -19.46 -9.75 18.73
CA ASP A 415 -19.92 -10.37 19.99
C ASP A 415 -18.96 -11.48 20.50
N GLU A 416 -18.41 -12.29 19.58
CA GLU A 416 -17.36 -13.26 19.88
C GLU A 416 -16.06 -12.58 20.33
N GLY A 417 -15.71 -11.45 19.69
CA GLY A 417 -14.51 -10.68 20.01
C GLY A 417 -14.60 -9.96 21.36
N GLU A 418 -15.73 -9.34 21.68
CA GLU A 418 -16.01 -8.78 23.02
C GLU A 418 -15.90 -9.86 24.10
N THR A 419 -16.49 -11.04 23.85
CA THR A 419 -16.38 -12.19 24.75
C THR A 419 -14.92 -12.61 24.94
N ALA A 420 -14.13 -12.67 23.86
CA ALA A 420 -12.71 -13.04 23.91
C ALA A 420 -11.86 -12.01 24.65
N LEU A 421 -12.11 -10.71 24.45
CA LEU A 421 -11.42 -9.64 25.17
C LEU A 421 -11.79 -9.62 26.65
N SER A 422 -13.05 -9.90 27.03
CA SER A 422 -13.49 -9.96 28.43
C SER A 422 -12.82 -11.05 29.27
N ALA A 423 -12.14 -12.00 28.62
CA ALA A 423 -11.35 -13.07 29.25
C ALA A 423 -9.86 -12.73 29.40
N LEU A 424 -9.43 -11.52 29.00
CA LEU A 424 -8.05 -11.04 29.05
C LEU A 424 -7.92 -9.89 30.08
N ASP A 425 -6.69 -9.65 30.54
CA ASP A 425 -6.39 -8.57 31.50
C ASP A 425 -6.24 -7.23 30.76
N VAL A 426 -7.37 -6.67 30.34
CA VAL A 426 -7.42 -5.41 29.58
C VAL A 426 -7.39 -4.22 30.54
N PRO A 427 -6.51 -3.21 30.33
CA PRO A 427 -6.53 -1.98 31.12
C PRO A 427 -7.89 -1.26 31.04
N GLU A 428 -8.44 -0.83 32.18
CA GLU A 428 -9.82 -0.31 32.31
C GLU A 428 -10.15 0.79 31.28
N GLY A 429 -9.27 1.78 31.09
CA GLY A 429 -9.47 2.84 30.11
C GLY A 429 -9.48 2.35 28.65
N ARG A 430 -8.66 1.34 28.32
CA ARG A 430 -8.64 0.73 26.97
C ARG A 430 -9.86 -0.17 26.76
N TRP A 431 -10.34 -0.84 27.81
CA TRP A 431 -11.58 -1.62 27.77
C TRP A 431 -12.80 -0.76 27.43
N GLU A 432 -12.96 0.40 28.07
CA GLU A 432 -14.07 1.32 27.79
C GLU A 432 -14.05 1.86 26.34
N GLU A 433 -12.86 2.21 25.84
CA GLU A 433 -12.65 2.67 24.46
C GLU A 433 -12.96 1.56 23.44
N MET A 434 -12.43 0.36 23.64
CA MET A 434 -12.67 -0.77 22.74
C MET A 434 -14.14 -1.18 22.72
N LEU A 435 -14.81 -1.23 23.87
CA LEU A 435 -16.26 -1.50 23.92
C LEU A 435 -17.05 -0.46 23.14
N ALA A 436 -16.75 0.83 23.33
CA ALA A 436 -17.40 1.90 22.58
C ALA A 436 -17.25 1.72 21.06
N HIS A 437 -16.05 1.39 20.58
CA HIS A 437 -15.83 1.15 19.16
C HIS A 437 -16.56 -0.10 18.63
N LEU A 438 -16.54 -1.21 19.38
CA LEU A 438 -17.25 -2.43 18.99
C LEU A 438 -18.78 -2.21 18.98
N ASP A 439 -19.31 -1.48 19.96
CA ASP A 439 -20.72 -1.03 20.01
C ASP A 439 -21.07 -0.17 18.79
N ALA A 440 -20.21 0.79 18.43
CA ALA A 440 -20.42 1.67 17.28
C ALA A 440 -20.51 0.88 15.96
N GLN A 441 -19.56 -0.04 15.73
CA GLN A 441 -19.60 -0.92 14.56
C GLN A 441 -20.85 -1.82 14.55
N ARG A 442 -21.21 -2.40 15.70
CA ARG A 442 -22.40 -3.26 15.84
C ARG A 442 -23.66 -2.49 15.45
N HIS A 443 -23.75 -1.22 15.86
CA HIS A 443 -24.84 -0.33 15.49
C HIS A 443 -24.84 0.02 14.00
N GLU A 444 -23.70 0.34 13.38
CA GLU A 444 -23.62 0.54 11.93
C GLU A 444 -24.04 -0.72 11.15
N ARG A 445 -23.64 -1.93 11.57
CA ARG A 445 -24.03 -3.16 10.88
C ARG A 445 -25.54 -3.43 11.02
N ARG A 446 -26.11 -3.22 12.21
CA ARG A 446 -27.58 -3.33 12.42
C ARG A 446 -28.38 -2.28 11.66
N ALA A 447 -27.85 -1.08 11.47
CA ALA A 447 -28.48 -0.03 10.66
C ALA A 447 -28.63 -0.42 9.18
N ILE A 448 -27.71 -1.23 8.65
CA ILE A 448 -27.78 -1.77 7.27
C ILE A 448 -28.83 -2.91 7.18
N GLN A 449 -29.00 -3.68 8.25
CA GLN A 449 -29.89 -4.84 8.27
C GLN A 449 -31.38 -4.50 8.40
N THR A 450 -31.73 -3.43 9.14
CA THR A 450 -33.14 -3.09 9.35
C THR A 450 -33.76 -2.38 8.14
N GLY A 451 -34.92 -2.89 7.72
CA GLY A 451 -35.77 -2.24 6.72
C GLY A 451 -36.68 -1.14 7.28
N ASN A 452 -36.58 -0.82 8.58
CA ASN A 452 -37.36 0.22 9.24
C ASN A 452 -36.53 1.52 9.36
N PRO A 453 -36.91 2.62 8.69
CA PRO A 453 -36.15 3.89 8.73
C PRO A 453 -35.92 4.42 10.16
N ALA A 454 -36.90 4.29 11.06
CA ALA A 454 -36.76 4.76 12.43
C ALA A 454 -35.74 3.94 13.26
N GLU A 455 -35.64 2.63 13.00
CA GLU A 455 -34.62 1.76 13.62
C GLU A 455 -33.24 2.01 13.00
N ARG A 456 -33.16 2.18 11.67
CA ARG A 456 -31.92 2.55 10.97
C ARG A 456 -31.35 3.83 11.55
N ARG A 457 -32.19 4.87 11.68
CA ARG A 457 -31.83 6.16 12.27
C ARG A 457 -31.38 6.01 13.72
N SER A 458 -32.16 5.33 14.56
CA SER A 458 -31.79 5.10 15.97
C SER A 458 -30.45 4.36 16.11
N HIS A 459 -30.15 3.40 15.24
CA HIS A 459 -28.86 2.72 15.24
C HIS A 459 -27.71 3.62 14.78
N LEU A 460 -27.90 4.43 13.74
CA LEU A 460 -26.88 5.40 13.33
C LEU A 460 -26.64 6.48 14.41
N GLU A 461 -27.68 6.96 15.10
CA GLU A 461 -27.56 7.88 16.24
C GLU A 461 -26.76 7.23 17.40
N SER A 462 -27.00 5.96 17.73
CA SER A 462 -26.19 5.22 18.72
C SER A 462 -24.76 4.90 18.26
N ALA A 463 -24.52 4.71 16.97
CA ALA A 463 -23.16 4.57 16.43
C ALA A 463 -22.40 5.89 16.55
N LEU A 464 -23.05 7.01 16.24
CA LEU A 464 -22.49 8.35 16.33
C LEU A 464 -22.04 8.68 17.76
N GLU A 465 -22.92 8.50 18.76
CA GLU A 465 -22.60 8.73 20.18
C GLU A 465 -21.36 7.94 20.64
N ASN A 466 -21.23 6.69 20.17
CA ASN A 466 -20.09 5.85 20.53
C ASN A 466 -18.80 6.24 19.80
N TYR A 467 -18.84 6.62 18.52
CA TYR A 467 -17.66 7.14 17.82
C TYR A 467 -17.21 8.52 18.36
N GLU A 468 -18.15 9.37 18.77
CA GLU A 468 -17.84 10.64 19.44
C GLU A 468 -17.17 10.40 20.80
N ARG A 469 -17.60 9.37 21.55
CA ARG A 469 -16.98 8.97 22.84
C ARG A 469 -15.51 8.55 22.71
N VAL A 470 -15.11 7.94 21.59
CA VAL A 470 -13.71 7.54 21.33
C VAL A 470 -12.92 8.54 20.49
N GLY A 471 -13.54 9.65 20.06
CA GLY A 471 -12.87 10.66 19.23
C GLY A 471 -12.55 10.19 17.80
N PHE A 472 -13.28 9.21 17.26
CA PHE A 472 -13.03 8.69 15.91
C PHE A 472 -13.68 9.60 14.86
N GLU A 473 -13.12 10.80 14.66
CA GLU A 473 -13.68 11.89 13.84
C GLU A 473 -14.13 11.45 12.43
N ARG A 474 -13.34 10.59 11.76
CA ARG A 474 -13.70 10.03 10.44
C ARG A 474 -14.94 9.14 10.45
N SER A 475 -15.13 8.39 11.54
CA SER A 475 -16.31 7.54 11.73
C SER A 475 -17.53 8.34 12.22
N VAL A 476 -17.31 9.39 13.01
CA VAL A 476 -18.32 10.40 13.36
C VAL A 476 -18.86 11.08 12.09
N GLU A 477 -17.97 11.55 11.22
CA GLU A 477 -18.32 12.20 9.94
C GLU A 477 -19.11 11.26 9.02
N ARG A 478 -18.59 10.06 8.75
CA ARG A 478 -19.27 9.01 7.97
C ARG A 478 -20.70 8.70 8.47
N VAL A 479 -20.90 8.64 9.79
CA VAL A 479 -22.23 8.34 10.36
C VAL A 479 -23.16 9.55 10.26
N ARG A 480 -22.64 10.79 10.32
CA ARG A 480 -23.40 12.02 10.05
C ARG A 480 -23.85 12.12 8.59
N GLU A 481 -23.00 11.76 7.62
CA GLU A 481 -23.38 11.62 6.20
C GLU A 481 -24.55 10.65 6.04
N LYS A 482 -24.43 9.43 6.59
CA LYS A 482 -25.48 8.40 6.55
C LYS A 482 -26.81 8.81 7.23
N LEU A 483 -26.77 9.78 8.14
CA LEU A 483 -27.93 10.39 8.82
C LEU A 483 -28.53 11.57 8.05
N ALA A 484 -27.77 12.18 7.13
CA ALA A 484 -28.24 13.24 6.24
C ALA A 484 -28.95 12.67 5.00
N ASP A 485 -28.51 11.50 4.51
CA ASP A 485 -29.15 10.72 3.44
C ASP A 485 -30.45 10.00 3.88
N ASP A 486 -31.38 10.74 4.49
CA ASP A 486 -32.65 10.19 4.97
C ASP A 486 -33.63 9.99 3.78
N PRO A 487 -34.10 8.76 3.48
CA PRO A 487 -34.90 8.47 2.27
C PRO A 487 -36.33 9.05 2.26
N ASP A 488 -36.71 9.87 3.25
CA ASP A 488 -38.02 10.51 3.34
C ASP A 488 -38.12 11.83 2.52
N ASP A 489 -37.00 12.41 2.05
CA ASP A 489 -37.02 13.62 1.20
C ASP A 489 -37.13 13.29 -0.31
N ASN A 490 -38.39 13.32 -0.80
CA ASN A 490 -38.85 13.18 -2.19
C ASN A 490 -38.62 11.83 -2.92
N PRO A 491 -39.69 11.01 -3.10
CA PRO A 491 -39.72 10.04 -4.18
C PRO A 491 -39.92 10.76 -5.53
N SER A 492 -38.89 10.78 -6.37
CA SER A 492 -39.06 11.17 -7.79
C SER A 492 -39.83 10.08 -8.55
N GLU A 493 -40.78 10.46 -9.40
CA GLU A 493 -41.75 9.54 -10.01
C GLU A 493 -41.19 8.62 -11.12
N ASP A 494 -39.90 8.69 -11.44
CA ASP A 494 -39.27 7.93 -12.55
C ASP A 494 -38.59 6.62 -12.11
N ASP A 495 -38.60 6.27 -10.82
CA ASP A 495 -37.71 5.24 -10.25
C ASP A 495 -38.34 3.82 -10.12
N GLU A 496 -39.17 3.42 -11.10
CA GLU A 496 -39.68 2.04 -11.28
C GLU A 496 -38.71 1.15 -12.10
N ALA A 497 -37.56 0.76 -11.54
CA ALA A 497 -36.71 -0.26 -12.19
C ALA A 497 -35.79 -1.11 -11.30
N LEU A 498 -35.42 -0.66 -10.08
CA LEU A 498 -34.37 -1.31 -9.29
C LEU A 498 -34.88 -1.84 -7.95
N SER A 499 -34.43 -3.04 -7.59
CA SER A 499 -34.85 -3.72 -6.37
C SER A 499 -34.19 -3.12 -5.13
N GLY A 500 -34.82 -3.26 -3.95
CA GLY A 500 -34.33 -2.64 -2.70
C GLY A 500 -32.89 -3.03 -2.30
N SER A 501 -32.43 -4.20 -2.73
CA SER A 501 -31.04 -4.65 -2.56
C SER A 501 -30.02 -3.88 -3.41
N GLU A 502 -30.43 -3.29 -4.53
CA GLU A 502 -29.54 -2.55 -5.44
C GLU A 502 -29.35 -1.10 -4.98
N ARG A 503 -30.39 -0.45 -4.41
CA ARG A 503 -30.26 0.89 -3.81
C ARG A 503 -29.30 0.90 -2.62
N ALA A 504 -29.38 -0.07 -1.72
CA ALA A 504 -28.48 -0.17 -0.57
C ALA A 504 -27.00 -0.24 -1.00
N ALA A 505 -26.69 -1.02 -2.04
CA ALA A 505 -25.34 -1.16 -2.57
C ALA A 505 -24.83 0.07 -3.37
N VAL A 506 -25.69 1.02 -3.72
CA VAL A 506 -25.35 2.29 -4.40
C VAL A 506 -25.18 3.42 -3.38
N ALA A 507 -26.03 3.48 -2.35
CA ALA A 507 -25.89 4.37 -1.18
C ALA A 507 -24.73 4.01 -0.23
N THR A 508 -23.78 3.18 -0.70
CA THR A 508 -22.49 2.91 -0.04
C THR A 508 -21.31 3.31 -0.96
N ARG A 509 -21.56 3.98 -2.11
CA ARG A 509 -20.54 4.27 -3.14
C ARG A 509 -20.18 5.73 -3.52
N GLN A 510 -20.81 6.83 -3.04
CA GLN A 510 -20.67 8.16 -3.70
C GLN A 510 -20.08 9.43 -2.98
N ALA A 511 -20.16 9.65 -1.66
CA ALA A 511 -19.62 10.85 -0.96
C ALA A 511 -18.22 10.61 -0.38
N LEU A 512 -18.13 10.59 0.96
CA LEU A 512 -16.96 10.55 1.82
C LEU A 512 -15.82 11.33 1.11
N ALA A 513 -15.99 12.65 1.15
CA ALA A 513 -15.27 13.66 0.36
C ALA A 513 -15.09 14.99 1.14
N GLY A 514 -13.98 15.11 1.88
CA GLY A 514 -13.26 16.38 2.16
C GLY A 514 -13.83 17.32 3.24
N GLU A 515 -13.04 18.07 4.03
CA GLU A 515 -11.60 18.39 3.96
C GLU A 515 -11.04 19.06 5.26
N GLN A 516 -9.75 18.83 5.58
CA GLN A 516 -8.78 19.71 6.32
C GLN A 516 -9.06 20.11 7.81
N ARG A 517 -8.10 20.31 8.75
CA ARG A 517 -6.61 20.27 8.84
C ARG A 517 -6.19 20.29 10.34
N GLY A 518 -5.07 19.67 10.74
CA GLY A 518 -4.42 19.87 12.07
C GLY A 518 -3.37 21.01 12.08
N PRO A 519 -2.47 21.16 13.09
CA PRO A 519 -2.36 20.54 14.42
C PRO A 519 -2.09 21.56 15.58
N SER A 520 -1.84 21.13 16.83
CA SER A 520 -0.84 21.80 17.72
C SER A 520 -0.40 20.99 18.97
N LEU A 521 0.89 21.11 19.34
CA LEU A 521 1.61 20.40 20.41
C LEU A 521 1.48 21.01 21.83
N ALA A 522 0.29 21.46 22.24
CA ALA A 522 0.15 22.33 23.43
C ALA A 522 -0.21 21.63 24.77
N ASP A 523 -0.85 20.46 24.74
CA ASP A 523 -1.80 20.10 25.81
C ASP A 523 -1.42 18.93 26.76
N ILE A 524 -0.20 18.35 26.66
CA ILE A 524 0.16 17.17 27.48
C ILE A 524 1.53 17.32 28.19
N PRO A 525 1.54 17.57 29.52
CA PRO A 525 2.74 17.44 30.35
C PRO A 525 2.71 16.27 31.36
N ALA A 526 3.87 15.62 31.52
CA ALA A 526 4.43 15.00 32.73
C ALA A 526 4.25 13.48 33.04
N LEU A 527 5.10 12.67 32.37
CA LEU A 527 6.27 11.94 32.95
C LEU A 527 6.14 10.74 33.94
N HIS A 528 6.94 9.71 33.61
CA HIS A 528 7.33 8.49 34.35
C HIS A 528 6.23 7.39 34.49
N ASP A 529 6.52 6.09 34.31
CA ASP A 529 7.80 5.38 34.47
C ASP A 529 8.45 4.80 33.17
N PHE A 530 9.74 4.45 33.27
CA PHE A 530 10.66 4.23 32.14
C PHE A 530 11.02 2.72 31.98
N LEU A 531 11.19 2.26 30.72
CA LEU A 531 11.92 1.05 30.27
C LEU A 531 11.22 -0.33 30.13
N THR A 532 9.89 -0.50 30.29
CA THR A 532 9.26 -1.83 30.04
C THR A 532 7.91 -1.85 29.31
N GLU A 533 7.26 -0.73 29.08
CA GLU A 533 5.91 -0.71 28.46
C GLU A 533 5.99 -0.43 26.95
N THR A 534 5.32 -1.30 26.19
CA THR A 534 4.70 -0.99 24.89
C THR A 534 3.85 0.28 25.04
N ASP A 535 3.91 1.22 24.08
CA ASP A 535 3.09 2.43 24.15
C ASP A 535 1.60 2.03 24.12
N PRO A 536 0.81 2.26 25.19
CA PRO A 536 -0.60 1.85 25.21
C PRO A 536 -1.46 2.64 24.21
N ASN A 537 -0.89 3.68 23.58
CA ASN A 537 -1.46 4.47 22.50
C ASN A 537 -0.80 4.17 21.13
N ALA A 538 -0.02 3.08 21.02
CA ALA A 538 0.56 2.60 19.77
C ALA A 538 -0.50 1.92 18.89
N VAL A 539 -1.49 2.71 18.51
CA VAL A 539 -2.54 2.28 17.59
C VAL A 539 -1.97 2.29 16.17
N GLY A 540 -1.89 1.12 15.55
CA GLY A 540 -1.71 0.97 14.11
C GLY A 540 -2.89 1.57 13.35
N SER A 541 -2.83 2.90 13.14
CA SER A 541 -3.86 3.79 12.61
C SER A 541 -5.10 3.93 13.52
N PRO A 542 -5.46 5.16 13.95
CA PRO A 542 -6.49 5.41 14.98
C PRO A 542 -7.94 5.12 14.55
N ASP A 543 -8.18 4.66 13.32
CA ASP A 543 -9.48 4.14 12.89
C ASP A 543 -9.25 2.83 12.12
N PRO A 544 -9.20 1.68 12.82
CA PRO A 544 -9.12 0.37 12.17
C PRO A 544 -10.45 -0.08 11.55
N GLY A 545 -11.54 0.70 11.73
CA GLY A 545 -12.89 0.36 11.30
C GLY A 545 -13.24 0.75 9.86
N VAL A 546 -12.58 1.75 9.25
CA VAL A 546 -12.95 2.24 7.91
C VAL A 546 -12.63 1.22 6.81
N LEU A 547 -13.67 0.65 6.21
CA LEU A 547 -13.58 0.02 4.89
C LEU A 547 -13.48 1.11 3.80
N PRO A 548 -12.51 1.03 2.86
CA PRO A 548 -12.49 1.91 1.71
C PRO A 548 -13.73 1.65 0.84
N GLY A 549 -14.61 2.65 0.75
CA GLY A 549 -15.87 2.58 0.00
C GLY A 549 -17.14 2.41 0.84
N GLU A 550 -17.35 3.22 1.89
CA GLU A 550 -18.67 3.45 2.52
C GLU A 550 -19.25 4.87 2.25
N ARG A 551 -18.81 5.45 1.13
CA ARG A 551 -19.18 6.74 0.52
C ARG A 551 -20.70 6.90 0.27
N ALA A 552 -21.38 8.04 0.49
CA ALA A 552 -22.74 8.29 -0.06
C ALA A 552 -23.11 9.76 -0.45
N GLY A 553 -23.06 10.10 -1.76
CA GLY A 553 -23.41 11.40 -2.38
C GLY A 553 -22.38 12.56 -2.45
N ASP A 554 -21.58 12.70 -3.51
CA ASP A 554 -20.95 14.00 -3.85
C ASP A 554 -21.04 14.31 -5.36
N GLU A 555 -21.86 15.31 -5.71
CA GLU A 555 -22.08 15.77 -7.08
C GLU A 555 -21.18 16.98 -7.38
N PHE A 556 -20.07 16.74 -8.09
CA PHE A 556 -19.28 17.83 -8.66
C PHE A 556 -20.12 18.57 -9.72
N GLY A 557 -20.38 19.85 -9.46
CA GLY A 557 -21.35 20.66 -10.19
C GLY A 557 -21.02 20.94 -11.66
N ASP A 558 -22.09 21.28 -12.40
CA ASP A 558 -22.10 21.55 -13.84
C ASP A 558 -21.08 22.63 -14.27
N PRO A 559 -20.30 22.42 -15.35
CA PRO A 559 -19.29 23.35 -15.81
C PRO A 559 -19.86 24.42 -16.75
N ASP A 560 -20.71 25.33 -16.25
CA ASP A 560 -21.12 26.51 -17.03
C ASP A 560 -21.53 27.72 -16.16
N ASP A 561 -20.55 28.55 -15.74
CA ASP A 561 -20.77 30.00 -15.70
C ASP A 561 -19.49 30.82 -15.99
N SER A 562 -19.64 31.78 -16.90
CA SER A 562 -18.58 32.58 -17.49
C SER A 562 -18.16 33.78 -16.61
N GLY A 563 -17.26 33.53 -15.66
CA GLY A 563 -16.69 34.54 -14.76
C GLY A 563 -15.67 35.49 -15.41
N GLY A 564 -16.10 36.67 -15.87
CA GLY A 564 -15.22 37.75 -16.33
C GLY A 564 -14.28 38.33 -15.24
N PRO A 565 -13.21 39.06 -15.62
CA PRO A 565 -12.09 39.37 -14.73
C PRO A 565 -12.45 40.36 -13.62
N ARG A 566 -11.94 40.12 -12.40
CA ARG A 566 -12.03 41.07 -11.28
C ARG A 566 -10.67 41.69 -10.92
N ASP A 567 -10.75 42.97 -10.58
CA ASP A 567 -9.66 43.95 -10.43
C ASP A 567 -8.75 43.69 -9.21
N PRO A 568 -7.41 43.59 -9.37
CA PRO A 568 -6.48 43.34 -8.28
C PRO A 568 -6.18 44.63 -7.49
N ARG A 569 -7.13 45.08 -6.67
CA ARG A 569 -6.87 46.14 -5.67
C ARG A 569 -7.91 46.22 -4.53
N ARG A 570 -7.89 45.25 -3.61
CA ARG A 570 -8.31 45.41 -2.20
C ARG A 570 -7.74 44.30 -1.33
#